data_AF-A0A955PH09-F1
#
_entry.id   AF-A0A955PH09-F1
#
_cell.length_a   1.000
_cell.length_b   1.000
_cell.length_c   1.000
_cell.angle_alpha   90.00
_cell.angle_beta   90.00
_cell.angle_gamma   90.00
#
_symmetry.space_group_name_H-M   'P 1'
#
loop_
_entity.id
_entity.type
_entity.pdbx_description
1 polymer ?
#
loop_
_entity_poly.entity_id
_entity_poly.type
_entity_poly.pdbx_seq_one_letter_code
_entity_poly.pdbx_strand_id
1 'polypeptide(L)'
;MKSVVRITLFTLMVSMTSQVCAHNGMPSVHDTVAGIIDRMKKQHAPEALDLLTPNEVWDFVTEQDKQSLATQFLKFQVNVPVVVTVMQHRAHKDDPFWLTGGDFKKTDLIVVYDGKEYNVWQREYDAGEIGLGVNSLFTSGEGYFVAIRPRIPQDKLEITGMYPAYHTIGEMKVGERAYFDDWDELEVIPEELQGQTLIRGTDDNKDVARLSGVFRLTPYPATEEPDHIVLTWSEDPKTTQTIQWRTSPAVSHGAVKYLKKSDYHNFNPKEPKVVEAETTRIEDMYVVNDSINNHHTAILRDLEPGTEYVYAVGDGSD
;
A
#
# COMPACT_ATOMS: atom_id res chain seq x y z
N MET A 1 70.52 15.95 3.57
CA MET A 1 69.36 15.75 4.47
C MET A 1 68.10 15.91 3.65
N LYS A 2 67.20 14.93 3.77
CA LYS A 2 66.17 14.60 2.77
C LYS A 2 64.96 15.55 2.83
N SER A 3 64.54 16.05 1.69
CA SER A 3 63.25 16.73 1.51
C SER A 3 62.15 15.66 1.43
N VAL A 4 61.16 15.74 2.31
CA VAL A 4 60.02 14.80 2.33
C VAL A 4 58.80 15.52 1.78
N VAL A 5 58.42 15.18 0.55
CA VAL A 5 57.15 15.58 -0.06
C VAL A 5 56.08 14.63 0.49
N ARG A 6 55.12 15.16 1.26
CA ARG A 6 53.91 14.42 1.63
C ARG A 6 52.87 14.62 0.53
N ILE A 7 52.60 13.54 -0.22
CA ILE A 7 51.46 13.45 -1.12
C ILE A 7 50.29 12.93 -0.30
N THR A 8 49.29 13.77 -0.06
CA THR A 8 48.01 13.36 0.54
C THR A 8 47.14 12.79 -0.57
N LEU A 9 46.95 11.47 -0.56
CA LEU A 9 46.07 10.77 -1.48
C LEU A 9 44.62 10.99 -1.02
N PHE A 10 43.83 11.76 -1.77
CA PHE A 10 42.39 11.88 -1.56
C PHE A 10 41.72 10.66 -2.20
N THR A 11 41.33 9.67 -1.40
CA THR A 11 40.52 8.55 -1.85
C THR A 11 39.08 9.04 -2.01
N LEU A 12 38.67 9.26 -3.26
CA LEU A 12 37.28 9.58 -3.60
C LEU A 12 36.44 8.31 -3.34
N MET A 13 35.72 8.29 -2.22
CA MET A 13 34.77 7.23 -1.90
C MET A 13 33.55 7.43 -2.80
N VAL A 14 33.52 6.75 -3.95
CA VAL A 14 32.34 6.68 -4.81
C VAL A 14 31.31 5.86 -4.05
N SER A 15 30.34 6.55 -3.44
CA SER A 15 29.12 5.94 -2.92
C SER A 15 28.37 5.35 -4.12
N MET A 16 28.56 4.05 -4.36
CA MET A 16 27.63 3.27 -5.17
C MET A 16 26.31 3.25 -4.41
N THR A 17 25.42 4.19 -4.74
CA THR A 17 23.99 4.00 -4.52
C THR A 17 23.60 2.74 -5.27
N SER A 18 23.42 1.65 -4.52
CA SER A 18 22.72 0.47 -5.00
C SER A 18 21.31 0.90 -5.36
N GLN A 19 21.10 1.24 -6.63
CA GLN A 19 19.79 1.23 -7.24
C GLN A 19 19.27 -0.19 -7.07
N VAL A 20 18.36 -0.36 -6.11
CA VAL A 20 17.43 -1.50 -6.10
C VAL A 20 16.86 -1.56 -7.50
N CYS A 21 17.06 -2.68 -8.18
CA CYS A 21 16.73 -2.87 -9.59
C CYS A 21 15.36 -2.26 -9.88
N ALA A 22 15.37 -1.23 -10.74
CA ALA A 22 14.17 -0.58 -11.20
C ALA A 22 13.22 -1.63 -11.80
N HIS A 23 11.92 -1.48 -11.52
CA HIS A 23 10.85 -2.03 -12.35
C HIS A 23 11.25 -1.95 -13.84
N ASN A 24 10.81 -2.90 -14.67
CA ASN A 24 11.07 -2.96 -16.13
C ASN A 24 10.47 -1.77 -16.93
N GLY A 25 10.41 -0.56 -16.36
CA GLY A 25 9.72 0.62 -16.86
C GLY A 25 8.23 0.65 -16.58
N MET A 26 7.63 -0.45 -16.10
CA MET A 26 6.20 -0.51 -15.78
C MET A 26 5.90 -0.03 -14.35
N PRO A 27 4.81 0.74 -14.15
CA PRO A 27 4.37 1.16 -12.82
C PRO A 27 4.02 -0.04 -11.94
N SER A 28 4.08 0.13 -10.62
CA SER A 28 3.58 -0.89 -9.70
C SER A 28 2.05 -0.97 -9.74
N VAL A 29 1.45 -2.04 -9.22
CA VAL A 29 -0.02 -2.14 -9.08
C VAL A 29 -0.58 -0.94 -8.32
N HIS A 30 0.08 -0.53 -7.24
CA HIS A 30 -0.34 0.62 -6.42
C HIS A 30 -0.31 1.92 -7.23
N ASP A 31 0.77 2.20 -7.95
CA ASP A 31 0.89 3.42 -8.78
C ASP A 31 -0.12 3.41 -9.92
N THR A 32 -0.37 2.24 -10.53
CA THR A 32 -1.38 2.07 -11.57
C THR A 32 -2.79 2.37 -11.05
N VAL A 33 -3.15 1.81 -9.90
CA VAL A 33 -4.46 2.05 -9.25
C VAL A 33 -4.62 3.53 -8.90
N ALA A 34 -3.60 4.14 -8.29
CA ALA A 34 -3.60 5.57 -7.97
C ALA A 34 -3.78 6.44 -9.23
N GLY A 35 -3.09 6.09 -10.33
CA GLY A 35 -3.23 6.78 -11.61
C GLY A 35 -4.62 6.65 -12.23
N ILE A 36 -5.26 5.48 -12.12
CA ILE A 36 -6.66 5.29 -12.57
C ILE A 36 -7.60 6.14 -11.72
N ILE A 37 -7.48 6.08 -10.39
CA ILE A 37 -8.31 6.86 -9.46
C ILE A 37 -8.17 8.36 -9.70
N ASP A 38 -6.94 8.86 -9.93
CA ASP A 38 -6.71 10.28 -10.26
C ASP A 38 -7.43 10.70 -11.55
N ARG A 39 -7.44 9.85 -12.59
CA ARG A 39 -8.21 10.13 -13.82
C ARG A 39 -9.71 10.13 -13.58
N MET A 40 -10.23 9.22 -12.76
CA MET A 40 -11.65 9.19 -12.38
C MET A 40 -12.04 10.49 -11.65
N LYS A 41 -11.26 10.88 -10.63
CA LYS A 41 -11.46 12.12 -9.85
C LYS A 41 -11.43 13.40 -10.71
N LYS A 42 -10.64 13.42 -11.79
CA LYS A 42 -10.57 14.55 -12.71
C LYS A 42 -11.81 14.70 -13.60
N GLN A 43 -12.56 13.63 -13.82
CA GLN A 43 -13.72 13.63 -14.72
C GLN A 43 -15.07 13.56 -13.99
N HIS A 44 -15.08 13.12 -12.72
CA HIS A 44 -16.30 12.95 -11.94
C HIS A 44 -16.22 13.68 -10.60
N ALA A 45 -17.37 14.20 -10.18
CA ALA A 45 -17.54 14.72 -8.82
C ALA A 45 -17.38 13.60 -7.78
N PRO A 46 -16.89 13.89 -6.56
CA PRO A 46 -16.69 12.91 -5.51
C PRO A 46 -17.89 11.99 -5.26
N GLU A 47 -19.12 12.53 -5.30
CA GLU A 47 -20.36 11.80 -5.05
C GLU A 47 -20.73 10.83 -6.18
N ALA A 48 -20.18 11.03 -7.38
CA ALA A 48 -20.42 10.17 -8.53
C ALA A 48 -19.43 9.01 -8.64
N LEU A 49 -18.26 9.10 -7.99
CA LEU A 49 -17.18 8.10 -8.12
C LEU A 49 -17.59 6.71 -7.64
N ASP A 50 -18.34 6.62 -6.54
CA ASP A 50 -18.80 5.34 -5.99
C ASP A 50 -20.00 4.75 -6.75
N LEU A 51 -20.58 5.53 -7.68
CA LEU A 51 -21.72 5.11 -8.51
C LEU A 51 -21.30 4.57 -9.88
N LEU A 52 -19.99 4.64 -10.21
CA LEU A 52 -19.48 4.16 -11.48
C LEU A 52 -19.64 2.64 -11.60
N THR A 53 -20.22 2.20 -12.71
CA THR A 53 -20.32 0.79 -13.07
C THR A 53 -18.96 0.23 -13.51
N PRO A 54 -18.74 -1.10 -13.46
CA PRO A 54 -17.48 -1.70 -13.93
C PRO A 54 -17.09 -1.30 -15.35
N ASN A 55 -18.05 -1.18 -16.27
CA ASN A 55 -17.79 -0.76 -17.65
C ASN A 55 -17.30 0.69 -17.73
N GLU A 56 -17.89 1.60 -16.95
CA GLU A 56 -17.46 3.00 -16.91
C GLU A 56 -16.07 3.12 -16.27
N VAL A 57 -15.74 2.29 -15.27
CA VAL A 57 -14.38 2.27 -14.70
C VAL A 57 -13.36 1.82 -15.74
N TRP A 58 -13.69 0.83 -16.59
CA TRP A 58 -12.79 0.39 -17.67
C TRP A 58 -12.44 1.50 -18.67
N ASP A 59 -13.31 2.48 -18.90
CA ASP A 59 -13.02 3.62 -19.77
C ASP A 59 -11.85 4.48 -19.25
N PHE A 60 -11.51 4.37 -17.96
CA PHE A 60 -10.36 5.04 -17.35
C PHE A 60 -9.07 4.23 -17.38
N VAL A 61 -9.13 2.94 -17.71
CA VAL A 61 -7.97 2.04 -17.68
C VAL A 61 -7.28 2.05 -19.05
N THR A 62 -6.03 2.53 -19.11
CA THR A 62 -5.26 2.52 -20.35
C THR A 62 -4.69 1.12 -20.63
N GLU A 63 -4.20 0.88 -21.86
CA GLU A 63 -3.51 -0.37 -22.18
C GLU A 63 -2.26 -0.61 -21.31
N GLN A 64 -1.53 0.45 -20.94
CA GLN A 64 -0.38 0.33 -20.03
C GLN A 64 -0.83 -0.08 -18.63
N ASP A 65 -1.94 0.49 -18.14
CA ASP A 65 -2.50 0.11 -16.83
C ASP A 65 -2.95 -1.34 -16.86
N LYS A 66 -3.65 -1.75 -17.92
CA LYS A 66 -4.11 -3.13 -18.12
C LYS A 66 -2.93 -4.11 -18.13
N GLN A 67 -1.83 -3.77 -18.80
CA GLN A 67 -0.61 -4.59 -18.80
C GLN A 67 0.05 -4.65 -17.42
N SER A 68 0.11 -3.52 -16.70
CA SER A 68 0.63 -3.47 -15.33
C SER A 68 -0.21 -4.35 -14.39
N LEU A 69 -1.53 -4.15 -14.37
CA LEU A 69 -2.48 -4.91 -13.56
C LEU A 69 -2.49 -6.41 -13.90
N ALA A 70 -2.13 -6.78 -15.14
CA ALA A 70 -2.04 -8.17 -15.57
C ALA A 70 -0.72 -8.87 -15.20
N THR A 71 0.32 -8.15 -14.79
CA THR A 71 1.68 -8.73 -14.67
C THR A 71 2.49 -8.32 -13.44
N GLN A 72 2.13 -7.23 -12.77
CA GLN A 72 2.96 -6.64 -11.71
C GLN A 72 2.55 -7.03 -10.28
N PHE A 73 1.50 -7.84 -10.12
CA PHE A 73 0.98 -8.22 -8.80
C PHE A 73 1.87 -9.27 -8.13
N LEU A 74 2.18 -10.36 -8.83
CA LEU A 74 3.09 -11.40 -8.38
C LEU A 74 4.12 -11.66 -9.48
N LYS A 75 5.40 -11.46 -9.19
CA LYS A 75 6.51 -11.74 -10.12
C LYS A 75 7.54 -12.65 -9.50
N PHE A 76 8.16 -13.46 -10.33
CA PHE A 76 9.25 -14.34 -9.94
C PHE A 76 10.02 -14.82 -11.17
N GLN A 77 11.21 -15.35 -10.95
CA GLN A 77 12.10 -15.90 -11.96
C GLN A 77 12.18 -17.42 -11.79
N VAL A 78 12.07 -18.16 -12.89
CA VAL A 78 12.25 -19.61 -12.92
C VAL A 78 13.43 -19.99 -13.81
N ASN A 79 14.24 -20.95 -13.36
CA ASN A 79 15.45 -21.40 -14.07
C ASN A 79 15.19 -22.40 -15.22
N VAL A 80 14.02 -23.03 -15.25
CA VAL A 80 13.62 -24.05 -16.23
C VAL A 80 12.21 -23.77 -16.76
N PRO A 81 11.81 -24.30 -17.92
CA PRO A 81 10.42 -24.23 -18.38
C PRO A 81 9.45 -24.88 -17.37
N VAL A 82 8.34 -24.20 -17.07
CA VAL A 82 7.39 -24.60 -16.03
C VAL A 82 5.96 -24.63 -16.52
N VAL A 83 5.10 -25.33 -15.77
CA VAL A 83 3.66 -25.13 -15.78
C VAL A 83 3.30 -24.33 -14.55
N VAL A 84 2.66 -23.18 -14.75
CA VAL A 84 2.08 -22.36 -13.68
C VAL A 84 0.60 -22.74 -13.56
N THR A 85 0.20 -23.09 -12.34
CA THR A 85 -1.16 -23.44 -11.98
C THR A 85 -1.72 -22.35 -11.07
N VAL A 86 -2.83 -21.73 -11.47
CA VAL A 86 -3.55 -20.72 -10.71
C VAL A 86 -4.84 -21.35 -10.16
N MET A 87 -4.98 -21.32 -8.83
CA MET A 87 -6.19 -21.73 -8.13
C MET A 87 -7.02 -20.50 -7.84
N GLN A 88 -8.15 -20.35 -8.53
CA GLN A 88 -9.03 -19.18 -8.45
C GLN A 88 -10.38 -19.54 -7.83
N HIS A 89 -10.80 -18.78 -6.82
CA HIS A 89 -12.01 -19.08 -6.07
C HIS A 89 -13.25 -19.10 -6.97
N ARG A 90 -13.99 -20.21 -6.95
CA ARG A 90 -15.07 -20.49 -7.91
C ARG A 90 -16.28 -19.57 -7.78
N ALA A 91 -16.57 -19.09 -6.57
CA ALA A 91 -17.69 -18.18 -6.34
C ALA A 91 -17.35 -16.70 -6.59
N HIS A 92 -16.13 -16.41 -7.04
CA HIS A 92 -15.73 -15.06 -7.39
C HIS A 92 -16.57 -14.55 -8.57
N LYS A 93 -17.14 -13.34 -8.45
CA LYS A 93 -18.12 -12.81 -9.42
C LYS A 93 -17.47 -12.11 -10.62
N ASP A 94 -16.17 -11.85 -10.53
CA ASP A 94 -15.38 -11.16 -11.54
C ASP A 94 -14.02 -11.85 -11.68
N ASP A 95 -13.92 -12.86 -12.53
CA ASP A 95 -12.67 -13.59 -12.73
C ASP A 95 -11.53 -12.63 -13.10
N PRO A 96 -10.29 -12.86 -12.62
CA PRO A 96 -9.18 -11.99 -12.99
C PRO A 96 -9.08 -11.84 -14.51
N PHE A 97 -9.20 -10.61 -15.03
CA PHE A 97 -9.34 -10.37 -16.46
C PHE A 97 -8.15 -10.91 -17.30
N TRP A 98 -6.97 -10.99 -16.69
CA TRP A 98 -5.75 -11.54 -17.29
C TRP A 98 -5.75 -13.09 -17.32
N LEU A 99 -6.55 -13.73 -16.48
CA LEU A 99 -6.69 -15.18 -16.41
C LEU A 99 -7.62 -15.68 -17.52
N THR A 100 -8.78 -15.05 -17.70
CA THR A 100 -9.77 -15.43 -18.73
C THR A 100 -9.43 -14.88 -20.11
N GLY A 101 -8.72 -13.75 -20.19
CA GLY A 101 -8.25 -13.16 -21.46
C GLY A 101 -6.87 -13.65 -21.93
N GLY A 102 -6.17 -14.47 -21.13
CA GLY A 102 -4.80 -14.93 -21.41
C GLY A 102 -4.72 -16.35 -21.96
N ASP A 103 -3.48 -16.88 -22.03
CA ASP A 103 -3.21 -18.27 -22.49
C ASP A 103 -3.46 -19.33 -21.41
N PHE A 104 -4.07 -18.97 -20.29
CA PHE A 104 -4.46 -19.90 -19.24
C PHE A 104 -5.65 -20.75 -19.68
N LYS A 105 -5.53 -22.06 -19.47
CA LYS A 105 -6.58 -23.02 -19.78
C LYS A 105 -7.20 -23.52 -18.49
N LYS A 106 -8.51 -23.38 -18.37
CA LYS A 106 -9.28 -23.99 -17.28
C LYS A 106 -9.25 -25.51 -17.43
N THR A 107 -9.04 -26.20 -16.31
CA THR A 107 -9.07 -27.67 -16.23
C THR A 107 -10.34 -28.14 -15.51
N ASP A 108 -10.56 -29.45 -15.49
CA ASP A 108 -11.65 -30.07 -14.70
C ASP A 108 -11.26 -30.30 -13.22
N LEU A 109 -10.03 -29.93 -12.83
CA LEU A 109 -9.52 -30.10 -11.48
C LEU A 109 -10.10 -29.05 -10.53
N ILE A 110 -10.31 -29.45 -9.27
CA ILE A 110 -10.80 -28.60 -8.18
C ILE A 110 -9.89 -28.78 -6.97
N VAL A 111 -9.53 -27.65 -6.35
CA VAL A 111 -8.85 -27.60 -5.04
C VAL A 111 -9.83 -27.05 -4.01
N VAL A 112 -9.77 -27.55 -2.77
CA VAL A 112 -10.54 -26.99 -1.65
C VAL A 112 -9.59 -26.38 -0.62
N TYR A 113 -9.88 -25.14 -0.23
CA TYR A 113 -9.16 -24.35 0.77
C TYR A 113 -10.19 -23.61 1.62
N ASP A 114 -10.12 -23.73 2.95
CA ASP A 114 -11.11 -23.15 3.88
C ASP A 114 -12.57 -23.47 3.48
N GLY A 115 -12.85 -24.74 3.17
CA GLY A 115 -14.16 -25.20 2.69
C GLY A 115 -14.64 -24.57 1.36
N LYS A 116 -13.84 -23.74 0.69
CA LYS A 116 -14.16 -23.06 -0.58
C LYS A 116 -13.53 -23.79 -1.75
N GLU A 117 -14.27 -23.91 -2.85
CA GLU A 117 -13.79 -24.54 -4.07
C GLU A 117 -13.04 -23.55 -4.97
N TYR A 118 -11.90 -23.98 -5.51
CA TYR A 118 -11.07 -23.22 -6.43
C TYR A 118 -10.99 -23.94 -7.78
N ASN A 119 -11.32 -23.20 -8.84
CA ASN A 119 -11.05 -23.61 -10.21
C ASN A 119 -9.54 -23.66 -10.45
N VAL A 120 -9.08 -24.68 -11.17
CA VAL A 120 -7.67 -24.82 -11.53
C VAL A 120 -7.44 -24.40 -12.98
N TRP A 121 -6.55 -23.43 -13.17
CA TRP A 121 -6.14 -22.91 -14.46
C TRP A 121 -4.65 -23.15 -14.68
N GLN A 122 -4.24 -23.54 -15.89
CA GLN A 122 -2.84 -23.85 -16.18
C GLN A 122 -2.33 -23.16 -17.43
N ARG A 123 -1.06 -22.76 -17.39
CA ARG A 123 -0.33 -22.20 -18.53
C ARG A 123 1.13 -22.64 -18.49
N GLU A 124 1.69 -22.91 -19.68
CA GLU A 124 3.12 -23.20 -19.83
C GLU A 124 3.92 -21.91 -20.02
N TYR A 125 5.11 -21.88 -19.42
CA TYR A 125 6.09 -20.81 -19.57
C TYR A 125 7.48 -21.38 -19.85
N ASP A 126 8.26 -20.67 -20.65
CA ASP A 126 9.70 -20.92 -20.76
C ASP A 126 10.44 -20.41 -19.51
N ALA A 127 11.72 -20.77 -19.38
CA ALA A 127 12.55 -20.25 -18.31
C ALA A 127 12.69 -18.71 -18.40
N GLY A 128 12.71 -18.03 -17.26
CA GLY A 128 12.81 -16.58 -17.18
C GLY A 128 11.79 -15.95 -16.23
N GLU A 129 11.45 -14.68 -16.49
CA GLU A 129 10.55 -13.91 -15.65
C GLU A 129 9.09 -14.26 -15.94
N ILE A 130 8.32 -14.47 -14.88
CA ILE A 130 6.88 -14.68 -14.94
C ILE A 130 6.21 -13.61 -14.07
N GLY A 131 5.21 -12.94 -14.63
CA GLY A 131 4.37 -11.98 -13.93
C GLY A 131 2.90 -12.40 -14.02
N LEU A 132 2.21 -12.34 -12.89
CA LEU A 132 0.78 -12.62 -12.75
C LEU A 132 0.06 -11.36 -12.24
N GLY A 133 -1.20 -11.25 -12.61
CA GLY A 133 -1.98 -10.03 -12.38
C GLY A 133 -2.75 -10.04 -11.07
N VAL A 134 -3.48 -8.94 -10.86
CA VAL A 134 -4.30 -8.69 -9.66
C VAL A 134 -5.52 -9.62 -9.60
N ASN A 135 -6.11 -9.77 -8.41
CA ASN A 135 -7.26 -10.66 -8.19
C ASN A 135 -8.54 -10.15 -8.87
N SER A 136 -8.93 -8.90 -8.60
CA SER A 136 -10.11 -8.26 -9.17
C SER A 136 -9.96 -6.75 -9.17
N LEU A 137 -10.70 -6.08 -10.06
CA LEU A 137 -10.85 -4.62 -10.05
C LEU A 137 -12.15 -4.17 -9.39
N PHE A 138 -13.14 -5.05 -9.21
CA PHE A 138 -14.50 -4.62 -8.89
C PHE A 138 -15.09 -5.29 -7.65
N THR A 139 -14.68 -6.52 -7.34
CA THR A 139 -15.26 -7.28 -6.23
C THR A 139 -14.21 -7.63 -5.21
N SER A 140 -14.59 -7.52 -3.93
CA SER A 140 -13.88 -8.20 -2.86
C SER A 140 -14.20 -9.69 -2.90
N GLY A 141 -13.24 -10.50 -2.49
CA GLY A 141 -13.35 -11.95 -2.47
C GLY A 141 -11.99 -12.58 -2.16
N GLU A 142 -11.95 -13.89 -2.17
CA GLU A 142 -10.71 -14.65 -1.95
C GLU A 142 -9.69 -14.37 -3.06
N GLY A 143 -8.42 -14.23 -2.68
CA GLY A 143 -7.32 -14.19 -3.63
C GLY A 143 -7.16 -15.51 -4.38
N TYR A 144 -6.39 -15.49 -5.47
CA TYR A 144 -5.86 -16.75 -6.02
C TYR A 144 -4.57 -17.15 -5.28
N PHE A 145 -4.20 -18.42 -5.42
CA PHE A 145 -2.87 -18.91 -5.03
C PHE A 145 -2.28 -19.74 -6.16
N VAL A 146 -0.95 -19.96 -6.13
CA VAL A 146 -0.20 -20.44 -7.30
C VAL A 146 0.67 -21.64 -6.95
N ALA A 147 0.54 -22.70 -7.75
CA ALA A 147 1.47 -23.83 -7.74
C ALA A 147 2.28 -23.88 -9.03
N ILE A 148 3.52 -24.35 -8.93
CA ILE A 148 4.46 -24.39 -10.04
C ILE A 148 5.15 -25.75 -10.05
N ARG A 149 5.28 -26.31 -11.25
CA ARG A 149 6.11 -27.49 -11.50
C ARG A 149 6.94 -27.34 -12.75
N PRO A 150 8.12 -27.98 -12.83
CA PRO A 150 8.81 -28.17 -14.10
C PRO A 150 7.92 -28.82 -15.17
N ARG A 151 8.16 -28.49 -16.43
CA ARG A 151 7.59 -29.24 -17.56
C ARG A 151 8.22 -30.64 -17.67
N ILE A 152 9.51 -30.74 -17.35
CA ILE A 152 10.27 -31.99 -17.31
C ILE A 152 10.44 -32.39 -15.83
N PRO A 153 9.81 -33.48 -15.34
CA PRO A 153 9.80 -33.82 -13.91
C PRO A 153 11.17 -33.99 -13.25
N GLN A 154 12.23 -34.26 -14.02
CA GLN A 154 13.60 -34.42 -13.51
C GLN A 154 14.32 -33.08 -13.29
N ASP A 155 13.81 -31.99 -13.86
CA ASP A 155 14.44 -30.69 -13.73
C ASP A 155 14.31 -30.15 -12.30
N LYS A 156 15.40 -29.60 -11.77
CA LYS A 156 15.41 -28.95 -10.47
C LYS A 156 14.91 -27.51 -10.62
N LEU A 157 13.66 -27.27 -10.20
CA LEU A 157 13.08 -25.93 -10.15
C LEU A 157 13.75 -25.08 -9.07
N GLU A 158 14.17 -23.89 -9.46
CA GLU A 158 14.58 -22.81 -8.57
C GLU A 158 13.74 -21.58 -8.89
N ILE A 159 13.08 -21.04 -7.86
CA ILE A 159 12.29 -19.81 -7.94
C ILE A 159 13.05 -18.71 -7.20
N THR A 160 13.32 -17.61 -7.89
CA THR A 160 14.06 -16.47 -7.32
C THR A 160 13.40 -15.16 -7.70
N GLY A 161 13.91 -14.02 -7.20
CA GLY A 161 13.40 -12.71 -7.59
C GLY A 161 11.92 -12.48 -7.26
N MET A 162 11.44 -13.10 -6.19
CA MET A 162 10.04 -13.04 -5.78
C MET A 162 9.65 -11.60 -5.43
N TYR A 163 8.57 -11.13 -6.03
CA TYR A 163 8.00 -9.81 -5.78
C TYR A 163 6.49 -9.94 -5.60
N PRO A 164 5.91 -9.33 -4.55
CA PRO A 164 6.61 -8.76 -3.39
C PRO A 164 7.52 -9.76 -2.64
N ALA A 165 8.62 -9.28 -2.03
CA ALA A 165 9.67 -10.13 -1.49
C ALA A 165 9.30 -10.95 -0.23
N TYR A 166 8.17 -10.66 0.39
CA TYR A 166 7.69 -11.36 1.60
C TYR A 166 6.95 -12.67 1.31
N HIS A 167 6.61 -12.96 0.05
CA HIS A 167 6.01 -14.23 -0.32
C HIS A 167 6.97 -15.37 0.03
N THR A 168 6.42 -16.52 0.43
CA THR A 168 7.24 -17.69 0.81
C THR A 168 6.94 -18.88 -0.08
N ILE A 169 7.80 -19.89 -0.03
CA ILE A 169 7.60 -21.15 -0.74
C ILE A 169 7.09 -22.21 0.24
N GLY A 170 6.07 -22.93 -0.17
CA GLY A 170 5.54 -24.14 0.45
C GLY A 170 5.46 -25.29 -0.56
N GLU A 171 4.78 -26.34 -0.16
CA GLU A 171 4.52 -27.53 -0.98
C GLU A 171 3.02 -27.76 -1.09
N MET A 172 2.51 -28.06 -2.27
CA MET A 172 1.12 -28.44 -2.45
C MET A 172 0.82 -29.76 -1.77
N LYS A 173 0.34 -29.73 -0.53
CA LYS A 173 -0.08 -30.91 0.25
C LYS A 173 -1.24 -30.54 1.17
N VAL A 174 -2.05 -31.53 1.52
CA VAL A 174 -3.14 -31.36 2.48
C VAL A 174 -2.56 -30.92 3.82
N GLY A 175 -3.17 -29.91 4.44
CA GLY A 175 -2.71 -29.29 5.68
C GLY A 175 -1.65 -28.19 5.51
N GLU A 176 -1.23 -27.87 4.28
CA GLU A 176 -0.38 -26.70 4.03
C GLU A 176 -1.23 -25.44 3.85
N ARG A 177 -0.65 -24.28 4.16
CA ARG A 177 -1.32 -22.98 4.04
C ARG A 177 -1.09 -22.38 2.67
N ALA A 178 -2.15 -21.85 2.05
CA ALA A 178 -2.05 -21.12 0.79
C ALA A 178 -1.48 -19.70 0.96
N TYR A 179 -1.67 -19.10 2.13
CA TYR A 179 -1.15 -17.78 2.50
C TYR A 179 -0.30 -17.88 3.77
N PHE A 180 0.74 -17.07 3.90
CA PHE A 180 1.66 -17.15 5.06
C PHE A 180 1.13 -16.43 6.31
N ASP A 181 0.21 -15.49 6.11
CA ASP A 181 -0.45 -14.67 7.13
C ASP A 181 -1.83 -15.22 7.56
N ASP A 182 -2.31 -16.25 6.87
CA ASP A 182 -3.53 -16.98 7.19
C ASP A 182 -3.20 -18.32 7.87
N TRP A 183 -4.14 -18.85 8.66
CA TRP A 183 -4.04 -20.13 9.35
C TRP A 183 -4.85 -21.23 8.70
N ASP A 184 -5.67 -20.90 7.69
CA ASP A 184 -6.45 -21.87 6.95
C ASP A 184 -5.57 -22.76 6.06
N GLU A 185 -6.05 -23.97 5.80
CA GLU A 185 -5.27 -25.05 5.22
C GLU A 185 -5.92 -25.60 3.93
N LEU A 186 -5.08 -26.14 3.05
CA LEU A 186 -5.51 -26.89 1.89
C LEU A 186 -6.14 -28.22 2.33
N GLU A 187 -7.38 -28.46 1.94
CA GLU A 187 -8.17 -29.62 2.39
C GLU A 187 -8.20 -30.72 1.33
N VAL A 188 -8.43 -30.35 0.07
CA VAL A 188 -8.55 -31.28 -1.05
C VAL A 188 -7.64 -30.83 -2.17
N ILE A 189 -6.68 -31.69 -2.53
CA ILE A 189 -5.72 -31.44 -3.61
C ILE A 189 -5.74 -32.66 -4.56
N PRO A 190 -6.02 -32.46 -5.87
CA PRO A 190 -5.91 -33.50 -6.88
C PRO A 190 -4.49 -34.08 -6.93
N GLU A 191 -4.38 -35.38 -7.23
CA GLU A 191 -3.10 -36.11 -7.24
C GLU A 191 -2.05 -35.41 -8.13
N GLU A 192 -2.48 -34.86 -9.26
CA GLU A 192 -1.64 -34.15 -10.22
C GLU A 192 -0.99 -32.88 -9.67
N LEU A 193 -1.59 -32.29 -8.63
CA LEU A 193 -1.10 -31.07 -7.99
C LEU A 193 -0.27 -31.33 -6.73
N GLN A 194 -0.30 -32.54 -6.17
CA GLN A 194 0.43 -32.85 -4.95
C GLN A 194 1.94 -32.78 -5.16
N GLY A 195 2.65 -32.23 -4.17
CA GLY A 195 4.12 -32.06 -4.18
C GLY A 195 4.64 -30.93 -5.07
N GLN A 196 3.77 -30.23 -5.81
CA GLN A 196 4.19 -29.05 -6.59
C GLN A 196 4.64 -27.93 -5.66
N THR A 197 5.50 -27.04 -6.17
CA THR A 197 5.99 -25.89 -5.41
C THR A 197 4.86 -24.86 -5.28
N LEU A 198 4.42 -24.57 -4.07
CA LEU A 198 3.38 -23.58 -3.76
C LEU A 198 4.03 -22.23 -3.46
N ILE A 199 3.59 -21.17 -4.15
CA ILE A 199 3.88 -19.80 -3.70
C ILE A 199 2.83 -19.42 -2.67
N ARG A 200 3.27 -19.23 -1.43
CA ARG A 200 2.42 -18.76 -0.33
C ARG A 200 2.42 -17.24 -0.30
N GLY A 201 1.29 -16.67 -0.72
CA GLY A 201 1.07 -15.22 -0.72
C GLY A 201 0.55 -14.69 0.59
N THR A 202 -0.13 -13.55 0.52
CA THR A 202 -0.80 -12.89 1.65
C THR A 202 -2.28 -12.72 1.32
N ASP A 203 -3.16 -13.05 2.28
CA ASP A 203 -4.59 -12.83 2.13
C ASP A 203 -4.93 -11.32 2.09
N ASP A 204 -4.15 -10.49 2.79
CA ASP A 204 -4.35 -9.03 2.87
C ASP A 204 -4.36 -8.34 1.50
N ASN A 205 -3.71 -8.94 0.49
CA ASN A 205 -3.60 -8.35 -0.84
C ASN A 205 -4.79 -8.61 -1.78
N LYS A 206 -5.88 -9.24 -1.31
CA LYS A 206 -7.01 -9.58 -2.18
C LYS A 206 -7.69 -8.39 -2.85
N ASP A 207 -7.67 -7.23 -2.20
CA ASP A 207 -8.38 -6.01 -2.63
C ASP A 207 -7.46 -4.88 -3.16
N VAL A 208 -6.16 -5.11 -3.33
CA VAL A 208 -5.19 -4.02 -3.63
C VAL A 208 -5.43 -3.26 -4.92
N ALA A 209 -6.22 -3.85 -5.84
CA ALA A 209 -6.53 -3.27 -7.14
C ALA A 209 -8.00 -2.88 -7.30
N ARG A 210 -8.79 -2.92 -6.21
CA ARG A 210 -10.22 -2.62 -6.29
C ARG A 210 -10.45 -1.14 -6.59
N LEU A 211 -11.32 -0.88 -7.55
CA LEU A 211 -11.68 0.44 -8.08
C LEU A 211 -13.18 0.76 -7.93
N SER A 212 -14.01 -0.20 -7.52
CA SER A 212 -15.43 0.00 -7.21
C SER A 212 -15.71 -0.22 -5.72
N GLY A 213 -16.62 0.58 -5.15
CA GLY A 213 -16.99 0.45 -3.74
C GLY A 213 -15.82 0.71 -2.78
N VAL A 214 -14.87 1.56 -3.21
CA VAL A 214 -13.67 1.90 -2.43
C VAL A 214 -13.66 3.34 -1.97
N PHE A 215 -14.47 4.20 -2.59
CA PHE A 215 -14.49 5.62 -2.29
C PHE A 215 -15.35 5.92 -1.09
N ARG A 216 -14.91 6.90 -0.28
CA ARG A 216 -15.59 7.37 0.91
C ARG A 216 -15.75 8.88 0.85
N LEU A 217 -16.88 9.34 1.36
CA LEU A 217 -17.10 10.75 1.65
C LEU A 217 -16.99 10.96 3.16
N THR A 218 -16.24 11.97 3.58
CA THR A 218 -16.30 12.45 4.96
C THR A 218 -17.40 13.52 5.10
N PRO A 219 -18.22 13.49 6.16
CA PRO A 219 -19.14 14.59 6.45
C PRO A 219 -18.41 15.86 6.96
N TYR A 220 -17.12 15.76 7.28
CA TYR A 220 -16.30 16.84 7.84
C TYR A 220 -15.01 17.04 7.00
N PRO A 221 -15.12 17.56 5.76
CA PRO A 221 -13.94 17.90 4.97
C PRO A 221 -13.14 19.01 5.66
N ALA A 222 -11.82 18.92 5.60
CA ALA A 222 -10.94 19.90 6.26
C ALA A 222 -11.11 21.30 5.65
N THR A 223 -11.09 22.33 6.49
CA THR A 223 -11.14 23.74 6.10
C THR A 223 -9.85 24.45 6.50
N GLU A 224 -9.70 25.74 6.16
CA GLU A 224 -8.57 26.54 6.66
C GLU A 224 -8.65 26.78 8.18
N GLU A 225 -9.85 26.66 8.77
CA GLU A 225 -10.03 26.75 10.23
C GLU A 225 -9.54 25.45 10.90
N PRO A 226 -8.73 25.55 11.98
CA PRO A 226 -8.30 24.37 12.72
C PRO A 226 -9.46 23.54 13.28
N ASP A 227 -9.48 22.26 12.95
CA ASP A 227 -10.38 21.26 13.54
C ASP A 227 -9.60 20.08 14.14
N HIS A 228 -10.33 19.10 14.70
CA HIS A 228 -9.74 17.92 15.34
C HIS A 228 -8.62 18.25 16.34
N ILE A 229 -8.82 19.30 17.14
CA ILE A 229 -7.83 19.73 18.13
C ILE A 229 -7.76 18.70 19.25
N VAL A 230 -6.59 18.09 19.42
CA VAL A 230 -6.32 17.03 20.40
C VAL A 230 -5.13 17.42 21.27
N LEU A 231 -5.31 17.30 22.59
CA LEU A 231 -4.24 17.40 23.58
C LEU A 231 -3.76 16.00 23.94
N THR A 232 -2.44 15.77 23.83
CA THR A 232 -1.77 14.50 24.12
C THR A 232 -0.37 14.72 24.67
N TRP A 233 0.41 13.66 24.88
CA TRP A 233 1.79 13.76 25.37
C TRP A 233 2.74 12.92 24.52
N SER A 234 3.82 13.56 24.07
CA SER A 234 4.99 12.91 23.47
C SER A 234 6.24 12.98 24.35
N GLU A 235 6.17 13.72 25.48
CA GLU A 235 7.26 13.97 26.44
C GLU A 235 6.73 13.92 27.90
N ASP A 236 7.51 14.40 28.89
CA ASP A 236 7.10 14.38 30.31
C ASP A 236 5.82 15.20 30.53
N PRO A 237 4.70 14.58 30.95
CA PRO A 237 3.42 15.26 31.10
C PRO A 237 3.41 16.32 32.22
N LYS A 238 4.41 16.35 33.10
CA LYS A 238 4.49 17.37 34.17
C LYS A 238 4.79 18.76 33.64
N THR A 239 5.57 18.85 32.57
CA THR A 239 6.12 20.13 32.07
C THR A 239 5.93 20.30 30.57
N THR A 240 5.16 19.43 29.92
CA THR A 240 4.91 19.49 28.48
C THR A 240 3.45 19.21 28.13
N GLN A 241 3.02 19.74 26.99
CA GLN A 241 1.73 19.45 26.39
C GLN A 241 1.90 19.41 24.86
N THR A 242 1.55 18.30 24.24
CA THR A 242 1.48 18.18 22.78
C THR A 242 0.08 18.54 22.33
N ILE A 243 -0.02 19.39 21.31
CA ILE A 243 -1.28 19.82 20.70
C ILE A 243 -1.22 19.46 19.22
N GLN A 244 -2.24 18.75 18.76
CA GLN A 244 -2.40 18.36 17.36
C GLN A 244 -3.71 18.93 16.83
N TRP A 245 -3.72 19.32 15.55
CA TRP A 245 -4.93 19.75 14.86
C TRP A 245 -4.78 19.49 13.36
N ARG A 246 -5.89 19.62 12.65
CA ARG A 246 -5.95 19.44 11.21
C ARG A 246 -6.45 20.72 10.52
N THR A 247 -5.97 20.93 9.30
CA THR A 247 -6.46 21.96 8.37
C THR A 247 -6.48 21.43 6.94
N SER A 248 -7.05 22.19 6.03
CA SER A 248 -6.94 21.97 4.60
C SER A 248 -5.50 22.19 4.11
N PRO A 249 -5.16 21.72 2.89
CA PRO A 249 -3.83 21.90 2.32
C PRO A 249 -3.44 23.35 2.03
N ALA A 250 -4.40 24.29 2.05
CA ALA A 250 -4.13 25.71 1.86
C ALA A 250 -3.30 26.30 3.01
N VAL A 251 -3.41 25.74 4.22
CA VAL A 251 -2.62 26.12 5.40
C VAL A 251 -1.36 25.27 5.46
N SER A 252 -0.23 25.84 5.04
CA SER A 252 1.06 25.12 4.95
C SER A 252 1.90 25.13 6.24
N HIS A 253 1.60 26.05 7.14
CA HIS A 253 2.31 26.25 8.40
C HIS A 253 1.30 26.29 9.54
N GLY A 254 1.71 25.83 10.72
CA GLY A 254 0.88 25.86 11.91
C GLY A 254 1.67 26.43 13.08
N ALA A 255 1.01 27.14 13.98
CA ALA A 255 1.61 27.64 15.20
C ALA A 255 0.61 27.60 16.36
N VAL A 256 1.16 27.52 17.58
CA VAL A 256 0.40 27.63 18.82
C VAL A 256 0.85 28.86 19.59
N LYS A 257 -0.12 29.71 19.94
CA LYS A 257 0.04 30.76 20.94
C LYS A 257 -0.46 30.27 22.28
N TYR A 258 0.32 30.44 23.32
CA TYR A 258 -0.10 30.04 24.66
C TYR A 258 0.43 30.97 25.76
N LEU A 259 -0.33 31.06 26.84
CA LEU A 259 0.07 31.78 28.05
C LEU A 259 -0.62 31.19 29.28
N LYS A 260 -0.10 31.49 30.46
CA LYS A 260 -0.78 31.16 31.70
C LYS A 260 -2.12 31.87 31.73
N LYS A 261 -3.18 31.18 32.14
CA LYS A 261 -4.52 31.77 32.24
C LYS A 261 -4.57 32.98 33.18
N SER A 262 -3.73 32.99 34.23
CA SER A 262 -3.57 34.12 35.15
C SER A 262 -3.02 35.40 34.48
N ASP A 263 -2.28 35.25 33.37
CA ASP A 263 -1.70 36.37 32.62
C ASP A 263 -2.62 36.87 31.49
N TYR A 264 -3.73 36.15 31.20
CA TYR A 264 -4.67 36.48 30.11
C TYR A 264 -5.77 37.47 30.53
N HIS A 265 -6.36 37.30 31.72
CA HIS A 265 -7.45 38.15 32.21
C HIS A 265 -6.97 39.26 33.15
N ASN A 266 -6.13 40.16 32.66
CA ASN A 266 -5.66 41.31 33.44
C ASN A 266 -5.80 42.63 32.64
N PHE A 267 -5.60 43.77 33.30
CA PHE A 267 -5.68 45.09 32.66
C PHE A 267 -4.58 45.35 31.61
N ASN A 268 -3.54 44.50 31.54
CA ASN A 268 -2.45 44.59 30.59
C ASN A 268 -1.91 43.17 30.25
N PRO A 269 -2.57 42.44 29.34
CA PRO A 269 -2.26 41.02 29.10
C PRO A 269 -0.83 40.86 28.61
N LYS A 270 -0.16 39.82 29.10
CA LYS A 270 1.19 39.49 28.62
C LYS A 270 1.12 38.94 27.20
N GLU A 271 2.19 39.18 26.44
CA GLU A 271 2.32 38.56 25.12
C GLU A 271 2.38 37.03 25.25
N PRO A 272 1.60 36.29 24.45
CA PRO A 272 1.67 34.84 24.42
C PRO A 272 3.02 34.37 23.91
N LYS A 273 3.47 33.22 24.41
CA LYS A 273 4.56 32.47 23.79
C LYS A 273 4.04 31.85 22.50
N VAL A 274 4.87 31.84 21.46
CA VAL A 274 4.58 31.20 20.15
C VAL A 274 5.45 29.96 19.99
N VAL A 275 4.85 28.87 19.52
CA VAL A 275 5.55 27.64 19.15
C VAL A 275 5.09 27.23 17.76
N GLU A 276 6.03 27.18 16.81
CA GLU A 276 5.78 26.63 15.48
C GLU A 276 5.47 25.13 15.57
N ALA A 277 4.56 24.68 14.71
CA ALA A 277 4.18 23.28 14.59
C ALA A 277 4.97 22.59 13.47
N GLU A 278 5.17 21.29 13.64
CA GLU A 278 5.53 20.41 12.54
C GLU A 278 4.25 20.08 11.74
N THR A 279 4.27 20.38 10.44
CA THR A 279 3.16 20.09 9.52
C THR A 279 3.48 18.84 8.70
N THR A 280 2.62 17.83 8.80
CA THR A 280 2.66 16.63 7.95
C THR A 280 1.45 16.63 7.03
N ARG A 281 1.69 16.51 5.72
CA ARG A 281 0.63 16.29 4.75
C ARG A 281 0.19 14.83 4.79
N ILE A 282 -1.11 14.60 4.95
CA ILE A 282 -1.74 13.29 4.89
C ILE A 282 -2.48 13.17 3.55
N GLU A 283 -2.37 12.00 2.92
CA GLU A 283 -3.06 11.71 1.66
C GLU A 283 -3.76 10.35 1.76
N ASP A 284 -5.07 10.34 1.50
CA ASP A 284 -5.87 9.13 1.35
C ASP A 284 -6.64 9.26 0.03
N MET A 285 -6.20 8.50 -0.98
CA MET A 285 -6.82 8.55 -2.31
C MET A 285 -8.28 8.08 -2.31
N TYR A 286 -8.74 7.38 -1.28
CA TYR A 286 -10.08 6.85 -1.19
C TYR A 286 -11.06 7.80 -0.48
N VAL A 287 -10.61 8.81 0.27
CA VAL A 287 -11.50 9.85 0.83
C VAL A 287 -11.65 10.98 -0.19
N VAL A 288 -12.64 10.88 -1.06
CA VAL A 288 -12.64 11.62 -2.33
C VAL A 288 -13.02 13.09 -2.22
N ASN A 289 -13.66 13.51 -1.13
CA ASN A 289 -13.98 14.92 -0.85
C ASN A 289 -13.03 15.59 0.16
N ASP A 290 -12.00 14.88 0.64
CA ASP A 290 -10.99 15.38 1.58
C ASP A 290 -9.67 14.58 1.43
N SER A 291 -9.24 14.35 0.18
CA SER A 291 -8.18 13.37 -0.12
C SER A 291 -6.80 13.77 0.37
N ILE A 292 -6.61 15.07 0.65
CA ILE A 292 -5.37 15.62 1.15
C ILE A 292 -5.74 16.63 2.24
N ASN A 293 -5.12 16.51 3.41
CA ASN A 293 -5.21 17.49 4.48
C ASN A 293 -3.86 17.60 5.20
N ASN A 294 -3.68 18.65 5.99
CA ASN A 294 -2.48 18.88 6.77
C ASN A 294 -2.76 18.61 8.24
N HIS A 295 -1.87 17.85 8.88
CA HIS A 295 -1.86 17.61 10.31
C HIS A 295 -0.70 18.37 10.93
N HIS A 296 -1.00 19.18 11.93
CA HIS A 296 -0.02 19.99 12.64
C HIS A 296 0.21 19.42 14.03
N THR A 297 1.46 19.39 14.48
CA THR A 297 1.83 18.98 15.83
C THR A 297 2.77 20.01 16.45
N ALA A 298 2.38 20.57 17.59
CA ALA A 298 3.23 21.46 18.38
C ALA A 298 3.42 20.92 19.80
N ILE A 299 4.63 21.04 20.33
CA ILE A 299 4.97 20.59 21.69
C ILE A 299 5.30 21.82 22.53
N LEU A 300 4.43 22.15 23.47
CA LEU A 300 4.68 23.16 24.48
C LEU A 300 5.60 22.56 25.54
N ARG A 301 6.73 23.20 25.81
CA ARG A 301 7.74 22.75 26.78
C ARG A 301 7.91 23.77 27.91
N ASP A 302 8.56 23.32 28.98
CA ASP A 302 8.85 24.11 30.17
C ASP A 302 7.59 24.73 30.82
N LEU A 303 6.49 23.97 30.80
CA LEU A 303 5.25 24.32 31.50
C LEU A 303 5.40 24.13 33.00
N GLU A 304 4.73 24.99 33.78
CA GLU A 304 4.68 24.85 35.22
C GLU A 304 3.66 23.78 35.62
N PRO A 305 4.05 22.76 36.42
CA PRO A 305 3.13 21.73 36.87
C PRO A 305 1.92 22.31 37.61
N GLY A 306 0.73 21.73 37.38
CA GLY A 306 -0.51 22.16 38.04
C GLY A 306 -0.99 23.57 37.69
N THR A 307 -0.52 24.13 36.57
CA THR A 307 -0.88 25.49 36.12
C THR A 307 -1.83 25.42 34.92
N GLU A 308 -2.89 26.24 34.94
CA GLU A 308 -3.78 26.38 33.80
C GLU A 308 -3.18 27.31 32.72
N TYR A 309 -3.21 26.85 31.48
CA TYR A 309 -2.81 27.62 30.30
C TYR A 309 -4.01 27.82 29.37
N VAL A 310 -4.05 28.98 28.71
CA VAL A 310 -4.89 29.21 27.55
C VAL A 310 -4.03 29.10 26.30
N TYR A 311 -4.60 28.58 25.23
CA TYR A 311 -3.91 28.42 23.96
C TYR A 311 -4.84 28.73 22.78
N ALA A 312 -4.24 29.10 21.66
CA ALA A 312 -4.88 29.20 20.36
C ALA A 312 -3.97 28.53 19.32
N VAL A 313 -4.58 27.85 18.36
CA VAL A 313 -3.90 27.20 17.23
C VAL A 313 -4.30 27.90 15.95
N GLY A 314 -3.43 27.93 14.95
CA GLY A 314 -3.67 28.59 13.67
C GLY A 314 -2.46 28.49 12.76
N ASP A 315 -2.37 29.35 11.76
CA ASP A 315 -1.26 29.41 10.79
C ASP A 315 -0.07 30.28 11.24
N GLY A 316 -0.21 30.95 12.38
CA GLY A 316 0.79 31.86 12.96
C GLY A 316 0.74 33.30 12.44
N SER A 317 -0.18 33.64 11.52
CA SER A 317 -0.29 34.98 10.94
C SER A 317 -1.04 36.00 11.81
N ASP A 318 -1.92 35.54 12.70
CA ASP A 318 -2.76 36.37 13.59
C ASP A 318 -2.54 36.07 15.09
#